data_AF-A0A6I9Q7Q7-F1
#
_entry.id   AF-A0A6I9Q7Q7-F1
#
_cell.length_a   1.000
_cell.length_b   1.000
_cell.length_c   1.000
_cell.angle_alpha   90.00
_cell.angle_beta   90.00
_cell.angle_gamma   90.00
#
_symmetry.space_group_name_H-M   'P 1'
#
loop_
_entity.id
_entity.type
_entity.pdbx_description
1 polymer ?
#
loop_
_entity_poly.entity_id
_entity_poly.type
_entity_poly.pdbx_seq_one_letter_code
_entity_poly.pdbx_strand_id
1 'polypeptide(L)'
;MSELNQEVVDLVWGRPSSGVVSASIFRRWTQGFVFCENEQTALEQFEGGPCAVLAPVQAFLFKNILFNRESSNWRQMTEEEQKTVLCSTLSEILESACSSPSTGFCLVTWAKGQSPHSSTQSQSQTQEVPAPESSQPPQEQQPTALAAEDLGFERFHSVVHKRTVMSVSGLREEVLSLCHTWRGCCGVLLFLYSVILTKGIENIRNEIQDTTEPLIDPVHGHGSQSLVNLLVTGHAVSNVWDGDRECSGMKLHGIHKQASVGFLTLMESLRYCKVGAFLKSPKFPIWILGSETHLSVFFTKASSIQSSISSNTYFRHTDTVCKSSAGLKNQNMECA
;
A
#
# COMPACT_ATOMS: atom_id res chain seq x y z
N MET A 1 -5.03 14.99 -20.26
CA MET A 1 -4.03 14.62 -19.24
C MET A 1 -2.71 15.29 -19.61
N SER A 2 -1.93 15.79 -18.64
CA SER A 2 -0.54 16.15 -18.91
C SER A 2 0.23 14.89 -19.32
N GLU A 3 1.28 15.03 -20.12
CA GLU A 3 2.11 13.90 -20.61
C GLU A 3 2.62 13.02 -19.45
N LEU A 4 3.01 13.65 -18.33
CA LEU A 4 3.41 12.96 -17.09
C LEU A 4 2.30 12.08 -16.48
N ASN A 5 1.02 12.48 -16.60
CA ASN A 5 -0.09 11.66 -16.08
C ASN A 5 -0.27 10.39 -16.92
N GLN A 6 -0.05 10.47 -18.24
CA GLN A 6 -0.22 9.31 -19.12
C GLN A 6 0.86 8.25 -18.87
N GLU A 7 2.11 8.65 -18.65
CA GLU A 7 3.19 7.69 -18.42
C GLU A 7 3.04 6.88 -17.13
N VAL A 8 2.58 7.51 -16.04
CA VAL A 8 2.29 6.80 -14.79
C VAL A 8 1.13 5.83 -15.01
N VAL A 9 0.10 6.25 -15.74
CA VAL A 9 -1.05 5.40 -16.06
C VAL A 9 -0.62 4.19 -16.88
N ASP A 10 0.16 4.39 -17.93
CA ASP A 10 0.68 3.32 -18.77
C ASP A 10 1.55 2.34 -17.97
N LEU A 11 2.40 2.84 -17.07
CA LEU A 11 3.25 1.99 -16.22
C LEU A 11 2.42 1.15 -15.24
N VAL A 12 1.37 1.74 -14.67
CA VAL A 12 0.57 1.09 -13.62
C VAL A 12 -0.45 0.13 -14.20
N TRP A 13 -1.17 0.53 -15.24
CA TRP A 13 -2.32 -0.19 -15.76
C TRP A 13 -2.10 -0.79 -17.15
N GLY A 14 -0.96 -0.49 -17.77
CA GLY A 14 -0.62 -0.94 -19.11
C GLY A 14 -1.28 -0.10 -20.20
N ARG A 15 -0.98 -0.45 -21.45
CA ARG A 15 -1.69 0.06 -22.62
C ARG A 15 -2.73 -0.97 -23.03
N PRO A 16 -4.00 -0.86 -22.60
CA PRO A 16 -4.99 -1.87 -22.93
C PRO A 16 -5.18 -1.96 -24.44
N SER A 17 -4.95 -3.15 -25.03
CA SER A 17 -5.13 -3.40 -26.46
C SER A 17 -6.58 -3.21 -26.93
N SER A 18 -7.54 -3.28 -26.00
CA SER A 18 -8.98 -3.02 -26.19
C SER A 18 -9.43 -1.62 -25.75
N GLY A 19 -8.51 -0.78 -25.24
CA GLY A 19 -8.74 0.64 -25.01
C GLY A 19 -9.31 1.07 -23.65
N VAL A 20 -9.65 0.17 -22.71
CA VAL A 20 -10.19 0.58 -21.39
C VAL A 20 -9.78 -0.39 -20.27
N VAL A 21 -9.22 0.14 -19.17
CA VAL A 21 -9.03 -0.61 -17.91
C VAL A 21 -10.39 -0.97 -17.33
N SER A 22 -10.60 -2.23 -16.95
CA SER A 22 -11.88 -2.65 -16.37
C SER A 22 -12.28 -1.77 -15.18
N ALA A 23 -13.50 -1.21 -15.21
CA ALA A 23 -14.02 -0.38 -14.13
C ALA A 23 -14.06 -1.14 -12.78
N SER A 24 -14.30 -2.45 -12.82
CA SER A 24 -14.27 -3.29 -11.61
C SER A 24 -12.87 -3.42 -11.04
N ILE A 25 -11.85 -3.57 -11.89
CA ILE A 25 -10.45 -3.61 -11.45
C ILE A 25 -10.04 -2.27 -10.86
N PHE A 26 -10.39 -1.16 -11.53
CA PHE A 26 -10.08 0.17 -11.01
C PHE A 26 -10.71 0.41 -9.62
N ARG A 27 -12.01 0.11 -9.46
CA ARG A 27 -12.74 0.27 -8.19
C ARG A 27 -12.09 -0.46 -7.02
N ARG A 28 -11.55 -1.66 -7.25
CA ARG A 28 -10.85 -2.44 -6.22
C ARG A 28 -9.65 -1.69 -5.60
N TRP A 29 -9.06 -0.74 -6.32
CA TRP A 29 -7.92 0.05 -5.89
C TRP A 29 -8.30 1.43 -5.33
N THR A 30 -9.58 1.84 -5.38
CA THR A 30 -10.02 3.17 -4.93
C THR A 30 -10.27 3.27 -3.43
N GLN A 31 -9.80 2.32 -2.62
CA GLN A 31 -9.86 2.43 -1.16
C GLN A 31 -8.75 3.35 -0.60
N GLY A 32 -8.97 3.86 0.61
CA GLY A 32 -7.94 4.48 1.44
C GLY A 32 -7.23 3.50 2.37
N PHE A 33 -6.34 4.04 3.20
CA PHE A 33 -5.79 3.33 4.35
C PHE A 33 -6.76 3.42 5.53
N VAL A 34 -7.56 2.37 5.72
CA VAL A 34 -8.56 2.30 6.80
C VAL A 34 -8.08 1.31 7.84
N PHE A 35 -8.11 1.70 9.11
CA PHE A 35 -7.77 0.82 10.23
C PHE A 35 -8.99 -0.02 10.61
N CYS A 36 -8.76 -1.28 10.96
CA CYS A 36 -9.80 -2.18 11.44
C CYS A 36 -10.29 -1.75 12.83
N GLU A 37 -11.62 -1.69 13.01
CA GLU A 37 -12.23 -1.34 14.30
C GLU A 37 -11.91 -2.36 15.40
N ASN A 38 -11.79 -3.64 15.04
CA ASN A 38 -11.55 -4.74 15.98
C ASN A 38 -10.06 -5.02 16.23
N GLU A 39 -9.16 -4.51 15.38
CA GLU A 39 -7.72 -4.62 15.54
C GLU A 39 -7.08 -3.30 15.12
N GLN A 40 -6.87 -2.41 16.10
CA GLN A 40 -6.50 -1.01 15.91
C GLN A 40 -5.13 -0.80 15.24
N THR A 41 -4.36 -1.87 15.06
CA THR A 41 -3.06 -1.86 14.40
C THR A 41 -3.09 -2.39 12.97
N ALA A 42 -4.22 -2.95 12.54
CA ALA A 42 -4.39 -3.57 11.23
C ALA A 42 -5.06 -2.64 10.23
N LEU A 43 -4.55 -2.62 9.00
CA LEU A 43 -5.20 -2.02 7.86
C LEU A 43 -6.19 -3.01 7.23
N GLU A 44 -7.36 -2.52 6.88
CA GLU A 44 -8.41 -3.29 6.24
C GLU A 44 -8.28 -3.28 4.71
N GLN A 45 -8.60 -4.42 4.11
CA GLN A 45 -8.66 -4.59 2.67
C GLN A 45 -10.10 -4.96 2.28
N PHE A 46 -10.72 -4.12 1.46
CA PHE A 46 -12.12 -4.30 1.08
C PHE A 46 -12.28 -5.30 -0.08
N GLU A 47 -11.39 -5.23 -1.07
CA GLU A 47 -11.42 -6.10 -2.25
C GLU A 47 -10.03 -6.63 -2.60
N GLY A 48 -9.95 -7.67 -3.43
CA GLY A 48 -8.66 -8.19 -3.93
C GLY A 48 -7.88 -7.14 -4.72
N GLY A 49 -6.55 -7.22 -4.84
CA GLY A 49 -5.76 -6.29 -5.67
C GLY A 49 -4.84 -5.35 -4.89
N PRO A 50 -5.35 -4.36 -4.12
CA PRO A 50 -4.52 -3.38 -3.42
C PRO A 50 -3.66 -3.98 -2.30
N CYS A 51 -3.75 -5.30 -2.05
CA CYS A 51 -2.87 -6.01 -1.13
C CYS A 51 -1.38 -5.77 -1.41
N ALA A 52 -1.00 -5.57 -2.68
CA ALA A 52 0.37 -5.26 -3.11
C ALA A 52 0.89 -3.93 -2.52
N VAL A 53 0.00 -3.02 -2.12
CA VAL A 53 0.34 -1.78 -1.42
C VAL A 53 0.08 -1.90 0.08
N LEU A 54 -1.09 -2.45 0.45
CA LEU A 54 -1.51 -2.57 1.85
C LEU A 54 -0.59 -3.48 2.67
N ALA A 55 -0.08 -4.59 2.13
CA ALA A 55 0.83 -5.47 2.88
C ALA A 55 2.17 -4.80 3.19
N PRO A 56 2.89 -4.18 2.23
CA PRO A 56 4.08 -3.40 2.54
C PRO A 56 3.83 -2.30 3.56
N VAL A 57 2.77 -1.50 3.38
CA VAL A 57 2.43 -0.45 4.34
C VAL A 57 2.16 -1.05 5.73
N GLN A 58 1.38 -2.13 5.84
CA GLN A 58 1.15 -2.82 7.11
C GLN A 58 2.43 -3.34 7.77
N ALA A 59 3.37 -3.88 6.99
CA ALA A 59 4.64 -4.38 7.51
C ALA A 59 5.51 -3.26 8.09
N PHE A 60 5.64 -2.13 7.40
CA PHE A 60 6.34 -0.96 7.95
C PHE A 60 5.57 -0.30 9.11
N LEU A 61 4.24 -0.37 9.09
CA LEU A 61 3.41 0.10 10.19
C LEU A 61 3.69 -0.73 11.45
N PHE A 62 3.77 -2.05 11.35
CA PHE A 62 4.22 -2.89 12.46
C PHE A 62 5.65 -2.62 12.90
N LYS A 63 6.57 -2.34 11.97
CA LYS A 63 7.92 -1.93 12.32
C LYS A 63 7.88 -0.70 13.24
N ASN A 64 7.10 0.30 12.87
CA ASN A 64 6.97 1.54 13.64
C ASN A 64 6.22 1.33 14.96
N ILE A 65 5.19 0.47 15.00
CA ILE A 65 4.47 0.14 16.24
C ILE A 65 5.33 -0.65 17.22
N LEU A 66 6.01 -1.69 16.75
CA LEU A 66 6.63 -2.70 17.62
C LEU A 66 8.03 -2.31 18.07
N PHE A 67 8.75 -1.52 17.27
CA PHE A 67 10.17 -1.25 17.50
C PHE A 67 10.52 0.24 17.63
N ASN A 68 9.62 1.15 17.24
CA ASN A 68 9.86 2.60 17.30
C ASN A 68 8.90 3.34 18.25
N ARG A 69 7.98 2.63 18.94
CA ARG A 69 7.09 3.19 19.97
C ARG A 69 7.41 2.59 21.33
N GLU A 70 7.35 3.44 22.35
CA GLU A 70 7.36 3.03 23.75
C GLU A 70 5.92 2.73 24.20
N SER A 71 5.41 1.54 23.87
CA SER A 71 4.11 1.05 24.38
C SER A 71 4.19 -0.40 24.83
N SER A 72 3.63 -0.69 25.99
CA SER A 72 3.52 -2.05 26.53
C SER A 72 2.44 -2.86 25.82
N ASN A 73 1.40 -2.21 25.25
CA ASN A 73 0.34 -2.85 24.51
C ASN A 73 0.27 -2.34 23.07
N TRP A 74 0.99 -3.02 22.18
CA TRP A 74 1.03 -2.69 20.77
C TRP A 74 -0.35 -2.73 20.08
N ARG A 75 -1.29 -3.57 20.56
CA ARG A 75 -2.63 -3.76 19.95
C ARG A 75 -3.59 -2.60 20.19
N GLN A 76 -3.29 -1.73 21.15
CA GLN A 76 -4.12 -0.57 21.46
C GLN A 76 -3.50 0.70 20.90
N MET A 77 -4.29 1.41 20.11
CA MET A 77 -3.90 2.68 19.49
C MET A 77 -5.08 3.64 19.46
N THR A 78 -4.83 4.85 19.93
CA THR A 78 -5.73 5.98 19.72
C THR A 78 -5.73 6.41 18.25
N GLU A 79 -6.77 7.12 17.81
CA GLU A 79 -6.85 7.63 16.44
C GLU A 79 -5.68 8.55 16.07
N GLU A 80 -5.19 9.35 17.02
CA GLU A 80 -4.05 10.26 16.78
C GLU A 80 -2.73 9.48 16.64
N GLU A 81 -2.56 8.37 17.39
CA GLU A 81 -1.42 7.47 17.21
C GLU A 81 -1.51 6.72 15.88
N GLN A 82 -2.69 6.28 15.46
CA GLN A 82 -2.92 5.68 14.15
C GLN A 82 -2.53 6.64 13.01
N LYS A 83 -2.99 7.89 13.12
CA LYS A 83 -2.64 8.97 12.19
C LYS A 83 -1.13 9.19 12.14
N THR A 84 -0.49 9.32 13.31
CA THR A 84 0.95 9.57 13.41
C THR A 84 1.76 8.41 12.83
N VAL A 85 1.44 7.16 13.17
CA VAL A 85 2.18 5.99 12.70
C VAL A 85 1.98 5.76 11.21
N LEU A 86 0.77 5.98 10.67
CA LEU A 86 0.49 5.88 9.25
C LEU A 86 1.33 6.91 8.48
N CYS A 87 1.25 8.18 8.86
CA CYS A 87 2.01 9.24 8.17
C CYS A 87 3.52 9.03 8.25
N SER A 88 4.04 8.58 9.40
CA SER A 88 5.46 8.21 9.53
C SER A 88 5.82 7.04 8.62
N THR A 89 4.94 6.04 8.49
CA THR A 89 5.15 4.87 7.65
C THR A 89 5.16 5.23 6.16
N LEU A 90 4.19 6.03 5.70
CA LEU A 90 4.13 6.49 4.32
C LEU A 90 5.35 7.34 3.96
N SER A 91 5.79 8.20 4.89
CA SER A 91 7.02 8.99 4.73
C SER A 91 8.25 8.08 4.59
N GLU A 92 8.40 7.06 5.44
CA GLU A 92 9.54 6.14 5.37
C GLU A 92 9.61 5.39 4.03
N ILE A 93 8.47 4.93 3.51
CA ILE A 93 8.41 4.23 2.21
C ILE A 93 8.76 5.19 1.06
N LEU A 94 8.27 6.44 1.09
CA LEU A 94 8.65 7.46 0.11
C LEU A 94 10.14 7.81 0.19
N GLU A 95 10.69 7.92 1.41
CA GLU A 95 12.13 8.09 1.65
C GLU A 95 12.94 6.94 1.03
N SER A 96 12.49 5.68 1.20
CA SER A 96 13.16 4.51 0.65
C SER A 96 13.09 4.42 -0.87
N ALA A 97 12.02 4.90 -1.50
CA ALA A 97 11.86 4.89 -2.95
C ALA A 97 12.67 6.01 -3.65
N CYS A 98 13.05 7.05 -2.92
CA CYS A 98 13.78 8.18 -3.47
C CYS A 98 15.20 7.77 -3.92
N SER A 99 15.47 7.87 -5.22
CA SER A 99 16.76 7.44 -5.79
C SER A 99 17.87 8.48 -5.60
N SER A 100 17.52 9.76 -5.46
CA SER A 100 18.47 10.85 -5.21
C SER A 100 17.84 11.97 -4.39
N PRO A 101 18.52 12.50 -3.36
CA PRO A 101 18.05 13.67 -2.63
C PRO A 101 17.80 14.91 -3.52
N SER A 102 18.44 14.97 -4.71
CA SER A 102 18.29 16.11 -5.63
C SER A 102 16.98 16.12 -6.43
N THR A 103 16.30 14.98 -6.57
CA THR A 103 15.03 14.91 -7.33
C THR A 103 13.81 15.29 -6.50
N GLY A 104 13.94 15.27 -5.16
CA GLY A 104 12.84 15.49 -4.23
C GLY A 104 11.81 14.36 -4.20
N PHE A 105 10.78 14.56 -3.41
CA PHE A 105 9.65 13.65 -3.21
C PHE A 105 8.42 14.15 -3.96
N CYS A 106 7.74 13.27 -4.67
CA CYS A 106 6.53 13.59 -5.40
C CYS A 106 5.31 13.11 -4.62
N LEU A 107 4.38 14.00 -4.32
CA LEU A 107 3.10 13.69 -3.68
C LEU A 107 1.97 13.91 -4.68
N VAL A 108 1.15 12.89 -4.86
CA VAL A 108 -0.07 12.95 -5.68
C VAL A 108 -1.26 13.17 -4.78
N THR A 109 -2.02 14.23 -5.06
CA THR A 109 -3.17 14.65 -4.26
C THR A 109 -4.31 15.08 -5.17
N TRP A 110 -5.51 15.21 -4.62
CA TRP A 110 -6.63 15.84 -5.32
C TRP A 110 -6.30 17.29 -5.68
N ALA A 111 -6.75 17.75 -6.84
CA ALA A 111 -6.79 19.19 -7.13
C ALA A 111 -7.60 19.91 -6.04
N LYS A 112 -7.26 21.17 -5.75
CA LYS A 112 -7.99 21.98 -4.77
C LYS A 112 -9.49 21.98 -5.09
N GLY A 113 -10.31 21.57 -4.13
CA GLY A 113 -11.78 21.53 -4.26
C GLY A 113 -12.34 20.38 -5.12
N GLN A 114 -11.52 19.40 -5.50
CA GLN A 114 -11.96 18.25 -6.32
C GLN A 114 -11.95 16.92 -5.56
N SER A 115 -11.72 16.96 -4.24
CA SER A 115 -11.89 15.77 -3.40
C SER A 115 -13.36 15.33 -3.41
N PRO A 116 -13.66 14.02 -3.55
CA PRO A 116 -15.03 13.50 -3.54
C PRO A 116 -15.87 13.93 -2.32
N HIS A 117 -15.23 14.33 -1.22
CA HIS A 117 -15.89 14.76 0.02
C HIS A 117 -16.13 16.28 0.14
N SER A 118 -15.76 17.08 -0.87
CA SER A 118 -15.86 18.56 -0.78
C SER A 118 -17.23 19.15 -1.15
N SER A 119 -18.22 18.33 -1.51
CA SER A 119 -19.53 18.79 -1.98
C SER A 119 -20.70 18.72 -0.97
N THR A 120 -20.45 18.43 0.32
CA THR A 120 -21.54 18.30 1.32
C THR A 120 -21.74 19.51 2.24
N GLN A 121 -21.18 20.67 1.92
CA GLN A 121 -21.51 21.91 2.63
C GLN A 121 -21.68 23.06 1.64
N SER A 122 -22.90 23.24 1.14
CA SER A 122 -23.53 24.53 0.80
C SER A 122 -24.80 24.30 -0.01
N GLN A 123 -25.93 24.10 0.67
CA GLN A 123 -27.26 24.58 0.28
C GLN A 123 -28.29 24.20 1.37
N SER A 124 -28.19 24.84 2.53
CA SER A 124 -29.34 25.01 3.41
C SER A 124 -30.02 26.32 3.01
N GLN A 125 -30.95 26.25 2.07
CA GLN A 125 -31.97 27.30 1.93
C GLN A 125 -33.03 27.06 2.98
N THR A 126 -33.08 27.98 3.94
CA THR A 126 -34.08 28.10 4.99
C THR A 126 -35.44 28.41 4.37
N GLN A 127 -36.42 27.52 4.54
CA GLN A 127 -37.84 27.88 4.53
C GLN A 127 -38.48 27.32 5.80
N GLU A 128 -38.87 28.25 6.68
CA GLU A 128 -39.64 28.01 7.90
C GLU A 128 -41.09 27.62 7.56
N VAL A 129 -41.61 26.52 8.12
CA VAL A 129 -43.03 26.30 8.56
C VAL A 129 -43.02 25.13 9.59
N PRO A 130 -43.87 25.12 10.65
CA PRO A 130 -43.56 24.47 11.93
C PRO A 130 -44.03 23.01 12.10
N ALA A 131 -43.54 22.41 13.20
CA ALA A 131 -43.64 21.03 13.66
C ALA A 131 -45.05 20.41 13.73
N PRO A 132 -45.13 19.06 13.83
CA PRO A 132 -45.29 18.50 15.18
C PRO A 132 -44.41 17.28 15.50
N GLU A 133 -44.38 17.00 16.81
CA GLU A 133 -43.60 16.03 17.56
C GLU A 133 -43.63 14.58 17.06
N SER A 134 -42.46 13.92 17.06
CA SER A 134 -42.34 12.52 17.46
C SER A 134 -40.88 12.22 17.84
N SER A 135 -40.71 11.68 19.04
CA SER A 135 -39.44 11.44 19.72
C SER A 135 -38.75 10.18 19.21
N GLN A 136 -37.53 10.29 18.67
CA GLN A 136 -36.55 9.20 18.61
C GLN A 136 -35.12 9.75 18.84
N PRO A 137 -34.25 9.03 19.55
CA PRO A 137 -32.89 9.49 19.84
C PRO A 137 -31.99 9.43 18.60
N PRO A 138 -30.92 10.24 18.51
CA PRO A 138 -30.05 10.28 17.34
C PRO A 138 -29.24 8.98 17.25
N GLN A 139 -29.41 8.23 16.17
CA GLN A 139 -28.45 7.20 15.77
C GLN A 139 -27.16 7.89 15.34
N GLU A 140 -26.06 7.58 16.03
CA GLU A 140 -24.71 8.00 15.68
C GLU A 140 -24.37 7.56 14.26
N GLN A 141 -23.98 8.53 13.44
CA GLN A 141 -23.58 8.35 12.05
C GLN A 141 -22.25 7.58 12.00
N GLN A 142 -22.29 6.31 11.61
CA GLN A 142 -21.12 5.58 11.15
C GLN A 142 -20.53 6.26 9.89
N PRO A 143 -19.20 6.47 9.80
CA PRO A 143 -18.60 7.06 8.62
C PRO A 143 -18.70 6.07 7.45
N THR A 144 -19.60 6.38 6.51
CA THR A 144 -19.91 5.53 5.36
C THR A 144 -18.78 5.60 4.33
N ALA A 145 -17.90 4.60 4.31
CA ALA A 145 -16.85 4.42 3.29
C ALA A 145 -17.38 3.97 1.91
N LEU A 146 -18.69 3.95 1.70
CA LEU A 146 -19.35 3.44 0.48
C LEU A 146 -19.76 4.52 -0.53
N ALA A 147 -19.49 5.81 -0.31
CA ALA A 147 -19.90 6.89 -1.23
C ALA A 147 -18.92 7.16 -2.40
N ALA A 148 -18.24 6.12 -2.91
CA ALA A 148 -17.30 6.22 -4.04
C ALA A 148 -17.91 5.74 -5.38
N GLU A 149 -19.22 5.57 -5.47
CA GLU A 149 -19.86 4.87 -6.59
C GLU A 149 -19.71 5.54 -7.97
N ASP A 150 -19.19 6.77 -8.08
CA ASP A 150 -19.12 7.50 -9.37
C ASP A 150 -17.73 8.07 -9.77
N LEU A 151 -16.64 7.70 -9.09
CA LEU A 151 -15.31 8.13 -9.55
C LEU A 151 -14.74 7.14 -10.57
N GLY A 152 -15.04 7.37 -11.86
CA GLY A 152 -14.48 6.58 -12.95
C GLY A 152 -12.98 6.81 -13.19
N PHE A 153 -12.33 5.86 -13.87
CA PHE A 153 -10.90 5.85 -14.19
C PHE A 153 -10.41 7.16 -14.80
N GLU A 154 -11.05 7.63 -15.88
CA GLU A 154 -10.69 8.89 -16.55
C GLU A 154 -10.85 10.11 -15.64
N ARG A 155 -11.96 10.14 -14.88
CA ARG A 155 -12.26 11.25 -13.97
C ARG A 155 -11.18 11.34 -12.89
N PHE A 156 -10.83 10.24 -12.24
CA PHE A 156 -9.74 10.19 -11.25
C PHE A 156 -8.45 10.79 -11.83
N HIS A 157 -7.99 10.32 -12.99
CA HIS A 157 -6.75 10.79 -13.60
C HIS A 157 -6.80 12.26 -14.08
N SER A 158 -7.99 12.79 -14.33
CA SER A 158 -8.17 14.21 -14.67
C SER A 158 -8.09 15.16 -13.47
N VAL A 159 -8.34 14.68 -12.25
CA VAL A 159 -8.46 15.51 -11.04
C VAL A 159 -7.30 15.35 -10.05
N VAL A 160 -6.32 14.50 -10.34
CA VAL A 160 -5.12 14.34 -9.50
C VAL A 160 -3.97 15.24 -9.97
N HIS A 161 -3.22 15.77 -9.02
CA HIS A 161 -2.08 16.66 -9.26
C HIS A 161 -0.86 16.21 -8.48
N LYS A 162 0.31 16.42 -9.08
CA LYS A 162 1.62 16.20 -8.45
C LYS A 162 2.11 17.48 -7.78
N ARG A 163 2.65 17.35 -6.57
CA ARG A 163 3.46 18.34 -5.85
C ARG A 163 4.85 17.76 -5.58
N THR A 164 5.89 18.58 -5.66
CA THR A 164 7.26 18.17 -5.32
C THR A 164 7.73 18.83 -4.03
N VAL A 165 8.37 18.05 -3.16
CA VAL A 165 8.94 18.49 -1.88
C VAL A 165 10.42 18.13 -1.83
N MET A 166 11.30 19.07 -1.49
CA MET A 166 12.75 18.86 -1.63
C MET A 166 13.45 18.36 -0.37
N SER A 167 12.79 18.36 0.79
CA SER A 167 13.40 17.99 2.07
C SER A 167 12.60 16.90 2.78
N VAL A 168 13.30 16.09 3.59
CA VAL A 168 12.68 15.04 4.41
C VAL A 168 11.74 15.64 5.47
N SER A 169 12.10 16.78 6.07
CA SER A 169 11.19 17.48 7.01
C SER A 169 9.91 17.90 6.31
N GLY A 170 10.03 18.56 5.15
CA GLY A 170 8.88 18.98 4.37
C GLY A 170 8.03 17.79 3.93
N LEU A 171 8.63 16.66 3.57
CA LEU A 171 7.90 15.44 3.24
C LEU A 171 7.03 14.99 4.42
N ARG A 172 7.61 14.91 5.61
CA ARG A 172 6.89 14.47 6.82
C ARG A 172 5.75 15.41 7.18
N GLU A 173 5.99 16.71 7.10
CA GLU A 173 4.96 17.74 7.34
C GLU A 173 3.82 17.65 6.32
N GLU A 174 4.14 17.53 5.02
CA GLU A 174 3.13 17.43 3.96
C GLU A 174 2.34 16.12 4.06
N VAL A 175 2.99 14.98 4.25
CA VAL A 175 2.33 13.68 4.44
C VAL A 175 1.39 13.73 5.65
N LEU A 176 1.81 14.33 6.77
CA LEU A 176 0.97 14.51 7.95
C LEU A 176 -0.25 15.40 7.68
N SER A 177 -0.06 16.51 6.96
CA SER A 177 -1.16 17.42 6.58
C SER A 177 -2.20 16.74 5.69
N LEU A 178 -1.77 15.76 4.89
CA LEU A 178 -2.59 14.99 3.95
C LEU A 178 -3.17 13.70 4.56
N CYS A 179 -3.08 13.49 5.87
CA CYS A 179 -3.55 12.27 6.53
C CYS A 179 -4.98 11.86 6.13
N HIS A 180 -5.91 12.82 6.07
CA HIS A 180 -7.30 12.58 5.68
C HIS A 180 -7.42 12.10 4.23
N THR A 181 -6.53 12.54 3.34
CA THR A 181 -6.49 12.13 1.93
C THR A 181 -6.02 10.68 1.82
N TRP A 182 -5.00 10.28 2.57
CA TRP A 182 -4.50 8.90 2.57
C TRP A 182 -5.52 7.91 3.12
N ARG A 183 -6.29 8.31 4.14
CA ARG A 183 -7.34 7.47 4.73
C ARG A 183 -8.64 7.44 3.91
N GLY A 184 -8.85 8.44 3.06
CA GLY A 184 -10.06 8.61 2.26
C GLY A 184 -10.05 7.89 0.91
N CYS A 185 -11.06 8.17 0.09
CA CYS A 185 -11.21 7.61 -1.25
C CYS A 185 -9.92 7.75 -2.08
N CYS A 186 -9.56 6.70 -2.80
CA CYS A 186 -8.35 6.55 -3.62
C CYS A 186 -7.02 6.74 -2.87
N GLY A 187 -6.99 6.79 -1.54
CA GLY A 187 -5.76 7.02 -0.78
C GLY A 187 -4.63 6.03 -1.10
N VAL A 188 -4.96 4.76 -1.37
CA VAL A 188 -3.99 3.75 -1.80
C VAL A 188 -3.38 4.10 -3.17
N LEU A 189 -4.19 4.49 -4.15
CA LEU A 189 -3.71 4.89 -5.48
C LEU A 189 -2.91 6.20 -5.46
N LEU A 190 -3.38 7.19 -4.70
CA LEU A 190 -2.66 8.46 -4.52
C LEU A 190 -1.27 8.20 -3.92
N PHE A 191 -1.19 7.33 -2.92
CA PHE A 191 0.09 6.95 -2.32
C PHE A 191 0.97 6.16 -3.30
N LEU A 192 0.40 5.18 -4.01
CA LEU A 192 1.12 4.42 -5.04
C LEU A 192 1.75 5.36 -6.09
N TYR A 193 0.99 6.31 -6.61
CA TYR A 193 1.49 7.25 -7.61
C TYR A 193 2.56 8.18 -7.03
N SER A 194 2.43 8.55 -5.76
CA SER A 194 3.46 9.31 -5.03
C SER A 194 4.79 8.55 -4.97
N VAL A 195 4.75 7.25 -4.65
CA VAL A 195 5.93 6.37 -4.62
C VAL A 195 6.57 6.25 -6.01
N ILE A 196 5.76 5.96 -7.04
CA ILE A 196 6.23 5.79 -8.43
C ILE A 196 6.90 7.07 -8.92
N LEU A 197 6.28 8.22 -8.71
CA LEU A 197 6.82 9.50 -9.16
C LEU A 197 8.03 9.95 -8.35
N THR A 198 8.12 9.58 -7.07
CA THR A 198 9.29 9.80 -6.22
C THR A 198 10.48 8.95 -6.67
N LYS A 199 10.23 7.68 -7.04
CA LYS A 199 11.24 6.79 -7.63
C LYS A 199 11.69 7.26 -9.00
N GLY A 200 10.75 7.75 -9.80
CA GLY A 200 10.94 8.12 -11.20
C GLY A 200 10.57 6.96 -12.14
N ILE A 201 9.74 7.26 -13.15
CA ILE A 201 9.21 6.28 -14.11
C ILE A 201 10.34 5.57 -14.86
N GLU A 202 11.32 6.31 -15.36
CA GLU A 202 12.47 5.75 -16.08
C GLU A 202 13.32 4.84 -15.19
N ASN A 203 13.49 5.18 -13.91
CA ASN A 203 14.21 4.31 -12.98
C ASN A 203 13.46 2.98 -12.78
N ILE A 204 12.13 3.03 -12.70
CA ILE A 204 11.31 1.81 -12.60
C ILE A 204 11.41 0.98 -13.88
N ARG A 205 11.28 1.61 -15.06
CA ARG A 205 11.43 0.93 -16.36
C ARG A 205 12.80 0.27 -16.52
N ASN A 206 13.85 0.88 -15.99
CA ASN A 206 15.20 0.32 -16.01
C ASN A 206 15.41 -0.82 -14.99
N GLU A 207 14.58 -0.92 -13.95
CA GLU A 207 14.65 -1.98 -12.93
C GLU A 207 13.76 -3.20 -13.29
N ILE A 208 12.68 -2.99 -14.03
CA ILE A 208 11.77 -4.04 -14.50
C ILE A 208 12.38 -4.74 -15.73
N GLN A 209 12.33 -6.08 -15.76
CA GLN A 209 12.85 -6.87 -16.88
C GLN A 209 11.98 -6.76 -18.14
N ASP A 210 10.66 -6.84 -17.98
CA ASP A 210 9.70 -6.74 -19.06
C ASP A 210 8.88 -5.46 -18.91
N THR A 211 9.21 -4.44 -19.70
CA THR A 211 8.53 -3.14 -19.68
C THR A 211 7.16 -3.17 -20.35
N THR A 212 6.76 -4.31 -20.93
CA THR A 212 5.43 -4.51 -21.49
C THR A 212 4.41 -4.92 -20.43
N GLU A 213 4.88 -5.47 -19.31
CA GLU A 213 4.05 -5.91 -18.19
C GLU A 213 3.74 -4.74 -17.23
N PRO A 214 2.46 -4.41 -17.00
CA PRO A 214 2.08 -3.35 -16.09
C PRO A 214 2.24 -3.73 -14.62
N LEU A 215 2.33 -2.72 -13.74
CA LEU A 215 2.44 -2.97 -12.30
C LEU A 215 1.16 -3.57 -11.68
N ILE A 216 0.00 -3.34 -12.30
CA ILE A 216 -1.28 -3.96 -11.96
C ILE A 216 -1.73 -4.78 -13.16
N ASP A 217 -1.92 -6.08 -12.94
CA ASP A 217 -2.39 -7.00 -13.96
C ASP A 217 -3.75 -6.53 -14.53
N PRO A 218 -3.89 -6.31 -15.84
CA PRO A 218 -5.08 -5.72 -16.43
C PRO A 218 -6.27 -6.69 -16.51
N VAL A 219 -6.05 -7.99 -16.27
CA VAL A 219 -7.06 -9.05 -16.35
C VAL A 219 -7.59 -9.41 -14.96
N HIS A 220 -6.69 -9.56 -13.99
CA HIS A 220 -6.96 -10.05 -12.64
C HIS A 220 -6.88 -8.94 -11.58
N GLY A 221 -6.24 -7.81 -11.88
CA GLY A 221 -6.12 -6.66 -10.98
C GLY A 221 -5.16 -6.86 -9.80
N HIS A 222 -4.25 -7.83 -9.89
CA HIS A 222 -3.21 -8.10 -8.89
C HIS A 222 -2.00 -7.18 -9.10
N GLY A 223 -1.40 -6.69 -8.02
CA GLY A 223 -0.13 -5.99 -8.12
C GLY A 223 1.03 -6.95 -8.37
N SER A 224 1.96 -6.56 -9.23
CA SER A 224 3.13 -7.36 -9.61
C SER A 224 4.15 -7.49 -8.47
N GLN A 225 5.06 -8.47 -8.58
CA GLN A 225 6.17 -8.61 -7.63
C GLN A 225 7.09 -7.37 -7.64
N SER A 226 7.28 -6.73 -8.80
CA SER A 226 8.00 -5.47 -8.93
C SER A 226 7.38 -4.35 -8.09
N LEU A 227 6.05 -4.26 -8.06
CA LEU A 227 5.35 -3.29 -7.23
C LEU A 227 5.56 -3.58 -5.73
N VAL A 228 5.45 -4.85 -5.32
CA VAL A 228 5.71 -5.24 -3.92
C VAL A 228 7.14 -4.90 -3.53
N ASN A 229 8.12 -5.27 -4.35
CA ASN A 229 9.53 -4.99 -4.09
C ASN A 229 9.84 -3.49 -4.05
N LEU A 230 9.19 -2.68 -4.88
CA LEU A 230 9.33 -1.22 -4.86
C LEU A 230 8.93 -0.67 -3.48
N LEU A 231 7.81 -1.13 -2.92
CA LEU A 231 7.34 -0.66 -1.62
C LEU A 231 8.10 -1.27 -0.43
N VAL A 232 8.70 -2.45 -0.61
CA VAL A 232 9.47 -3.14 0.45
C VAL A 232 10.92 -2.65 0.52
N THR A 233 11.52 -2.35 -0.64
CA THR A 233 12.96 -2.14 -0.77
C THR A 233 13.36 -0.82 -1.42
N GLY A 234 12.42 -0.11 -2.05
CA GLY A 234 12.71 1.05 -2.90
C GLY A 234 13.18 0.69 -4.32
N HIS A 235 13.19 -0.60 -4.69
CA HIS A 235 13.61 -1.08 -6.01
C HIS A 235 12.53 -1.97 -6.65
N ALA A 236 12.18 -1.68 -7.90
CA ALA A 236 11.08 -2.32 -8.64
C ALA A 236 11.50 -3.60 -9.40
N VAL A 237 12.55 -4.28 -8.94
CA VAL A 237 12.98 -5.55 -9.54
C VAL A 237 11.90 -6.63 -9.34
N SER A 238 11.68 -7.50 -10.33
CA SER A 238 10.66 -8.56 -10.24
C SER A 238 11.12 -9.77 -9.43
N ASN A 239 12.42 -9.92 -9.20
CA ASN A 239 12.99 -11.10 -8.57
C ASN A 239 13.12 -10.95 -7.04
N VAL A 240 13.11 -12.08 -6.36
CA VAL A 240 13.17 -12.17 -4.89
C VAL A 240 14.49 -12.73 -4.37
N TRP A 241 15.50 -12.91 -5.21
CA TRP A 241 16.83 -13.39 -4.82
C TRP A 241 17.85 -12.27 -4.66
N ASP A 242 18.97 -12.58 -4.01
CA ASP A 242 20.07 -11.63 -3.82
C ASP A 242 20.91 -11.50 -5.09
N GLY A 243 21.26 -10.25 -5.43
CA GLY A 243 22.20 -9.89 -6.48
C GLY A 243 21.68 -10.14 -7.90
N ASP A 244 22.36 -9.53 -8.86
CA ASP A 244 22.08 -9.76 -10.28
C ASP A 244 22.52 -11.17 -10.67
N ARG A 245 21.79 -11.77 -11.62
CA ARG A 245 22.12 -13.05 -12.24
C ARG A 245 22.17 -12.89 -13.74
N GLU A 246 22.94 -13.74 -14.41
CA GLU A 246 22.97 -13.82 -15.86
C GLU A 246 22.38 -15.15 -16.31
N CYS A 247 21.45 -15.12 -17.26
CA CYS A 247 20.83 -16.32 -17.82
C CYS A 247 20.74 -16.15 -19.34
N SER A 248 21.45 -17.01 -20.09
CA SER A 248 21.43 -17.00 -21.56
C SER A 248 21.76 -15.63 -22.18
N GLY A 249 22.70 -14.88 -21.59
CA GLY A 249 23.08 -13.53 -22.03
C GLY A 249 22.12 -12.42 -21.60
N MET A 250 21.04 -12.74 -20.87
CA MET A 250 20.13 -11.77 -20.27
C MET A 250 20.52 -11.51 -18.82
N LYS A 251 20.65 -10.22 -18.46
CA LYS A 251 20.91 -9.80 -17.08
C LYS A 251 19.59 -9.69 -16.32
N LEU A 252 19.45 -10.47 -15.26
CA LEU A 252 18.30 -10.50 -14.36
C LEU A 252 18.63 -9.78 -13.06
N HIS A 253 17.92 -8.69 -12.77
CA HIS A 253 18.16 -7.90 -11.57
C HIS A 253 17.58 -8.55 -10.32
N GLY A 254 18.38 -8.65 -9.25
CA GLY A 254 17.92 -9.13 -7.95
C GLY A 254 17.86 -8.02 -6.90
N ILE A 255 17.73 -8.39 -5.64
CA ILE A 255 17.78 -7.49 -4.49
C ILE A 255 19.24 -7.28 -4.08
N HIS A 256 19.67 -6.03 -3.88
CA HIS A 256 21.08 -5.72 -3.57
C HIS A 256 21.34 -5.37 -2.11
N LYS A 257 20.30 -5.24 -1.28
CA LYS A 257 20.44 -4.80 0.11
C LYS A 257 19.42 -5.48 1.01
N GLN A 258 19.87 -5.83 2.22
CA GLN A 258 19.00 -6.33 3.28
C GLN A 258 17.86 -5.35 3.58
N ALA A 259 16.63 -5.84 3.44
CA ALA A 259 15.42 -5.05 3.62
C ALA A 259 15.10 -4.79 5.10
N SER A 260 14.37 -3.71 5.37
CA SER A 260 13.89 -3.39 6.72
C SER A 260 12.84 -4.41 7.18
N VAL A 261 11.91 -4.74 6.30
CA VAL A 261 10.92 -5.83 6.46
C VAL A 261 11.11 -6.83 5.33
N GLY A 262 10.80 -8.09 5.60
CA GLY A 262 11.08 -9.21 4.70
C GLY A 262 9.94 -9.53 3.75
N PHE A 263 10.23 -10.42 2.81
CA PHE A 263 9.24 -11.03 1.93
C PHE A 263 9.53 -12.52 1.82
N LEU A 264 8.50 -13.35 1.92
CA LEU A 264 8.52 -14.78 1.67
C LEU A 264 7.39 -15.12 0.70
N THR A 265 7.50 -16.24 0.00
CA THR A 265 6.44 -16.68 -0.91
C THR A 265 6.24 -18.19 -0.85
N LEU A 266 4.98 -18.62 -0.96
CA LEU A 266 4.60 -20.02 -1.14
C LEU A 266 5.30 -20.65 -2.36
N MET A 267 5.60 -19.85 -3.39
CA MET A 267 6.31 -20.32 -4.58
C MET A 267 7.69 -20.89 -4.26
N GLU A 268 8.31 -20.47 -3.16
CA GLU A 268 9.57 -21.06 -2.70
C GLU A 268 9.39 -22.45 -2.09
N SER A 269 8.33 -22.69 -1.30
CA SER A 269 8.07 -24.03 -0.75
C SER A 269 7.71 -25.02 -1.85
N LEU A 270 7.04 -24.53 -2.91
CA LEU A 270 6.74 -25.25 -4.14
C LEU A 270 7.95 -25.39 -5.09
N ARG A 271 9.12 -24.82 -4.72
CA ARG A 271 10.38 -24.88 -5.46
C ARG A 271 10.39 -24.18 -6.83
N TYR A 272 9.44 -23.28 -7.09
CA TYR A 272 9.42 -22.45 -8.30
C TYR A 272 10.45 -21.30 -8.25
N CYS A 273 10.75 -20.79 -7.06
CA CYS A 273 11.78 -19.76 -6.87
C CYS A 273 12.57 -19.99 -5.58
N LYS A 274 13.64 -19.21 -5.41
CA LYS A 274 14.40 -19.15 -4.15
C LYS A 274 14.48 -17.69 -3.70
N VAL A 275 13.96 -17.41 -2.49
CA VAL A 275 14.05 -16.09 -1.88
C VAL A 275 15.46 -15.92 -1.30
N GLY A 276 16.04 -14.74 -1.53
CA GLY A 276 17.36 -14.36 -1.07
C GLY A 276 17.42 -14.00 0.41
N ALA A 277 18.62 -14.01 0.99
CA ALA A 277 18.86 -13.65 2.37
C ALA A 277 18.46 -12.20 2.68
N PHE A 278 18.53 -11.29 1.71
CA PHE A 278 18.15 -9.89 1.91
C PHE A 278 16.65 -9.67 2.15
N LEU A 279 15.80 -10.62 1.72
CA LEU A 279 14.37 -10.62 2.00
C LEU A 279 13.98 -11.63 3.09
N LYS A 280 14.70 -12.75 3.21
CA LYS A 280 14.44 -13.78 4.24
C LYS A 280 14.86 -13.36 5.63
N SER A 281 15.96 -12.60 5.74
CA SER A 281 16.54 -12.17 7.00
C SER A 281 16.47 -10.64 7.11
N PRO A 282 15.28 -10.05 7.26
CA PRO A 282 15.12 -8.61 7.37
C PRO A 282 15.69 -8.06 8.69
N LYS A 283 15.92 -6.75 8.71
CA LYS A 283 16.42 -6.05 9.91
C LYS A 283 15.43 -6.09 11.06
N PHE A 284 14.14 -6.01 10.76
CA PHE A 284 13.06 -6.20 11.71
C PHE A 284 12.34 -7.50 11.40
N PRO A 285 12.04 -8.34 12.40
CA PRO A 285 11.47 -9.66 12.22
C PRO A 285 9.97 -9.60 11.87
N ILE A 286 9.70 -8.99 10.71
CA ILE A 286 8.40 -8.77 10.09
C ILE A 286 8.54 -9.18 8.63
N TRP A 287 7.59 -9.97 8.13
CA TRP A 287 7.61 -10.47 6.76
C TRP A 287 6.24 -10.33 6.13
N ILE A 288 6.26 -10.05 4.83
CA ILE A 288 5.12 -10.23 3.96
C ILE A 288 5.18 -11.64 3.40
N LEU A 289 4.10 -12.41 3.52
CA LEU A 289 3.97 -13.73 2.92
C LEU A 289 3.07 -13.64 1.69
N GLY A 290 3.63 -13.91 0.52
CA GLY A 290 2.86 -14.09 -0.71
C GLY A 290 2.36 -15.53 -0.87
N SER A 291 1.05 -15.70 -0.94
CA SER A 291 0.42 -16.91 -1.45
C SER A 291 0.15 -16.76 -2.96
N GLU A 292 -0.73 -17.59 -3.53
CA GLU A 292 -1.08 -17.53 -4.96
C GLU A 292 -1.65 -16.16 -5.37
N THR A 293 -2.55 -15.58 -4.57
CA THR A 293 -3.28 -14.34 -4.92
C THR A 293 -3.40 -13.34 -3.77
N HIS A 294 -2.85 -13.67 -2.60
CA HIS A 294 -2.96 -12.87 -1.38
C HIS A 294 -1.62 -12.60 -0.73
N LEU A 295 -1.52 -11.42 -0.09
CA LEU A 295 -0.36 -11.02 0.70
C LEU A 295 -0.80 -10.81 2.15
N SER A 296 -0.19 -11.57 3.05
CA SER A 296 -0.38 -11.48 4.51
C SER A 296 0.87 -10.94 5.17
N VAL A 297 0.74 -10.40 6.39
CA VAL A 297 1.88 -9.91 7.18
C VAL A 297 1.96 -10.70 8.47
N PHE A 298 3.14 -11.21 8.79
CA PHE A 298 3.42 -11.87 10.05
C PHE A 298 4.69 -11.31 10.67
N PHE A 299 4.81 -11.39 11.98
CA PHE A 299 5.97 -10.88 12.69
C PHE A 299 6.22 -11.67 13.97
N THR A 300 7.37 -11.43 14.58
CA THR A 300 7.67 -11.92 15.92
C THR A 300 8.36 -10.84 16.73
N LYS A 301 8.17 -10.85 18.05
CA LYS A 301 8.85 -9.92 18.96
C LYS A 301 10.19 -10.47 19.46
N ALA A 302 10.48 -11.74 19.18
CA ALA A 302 11.71 -12.38 19.62
C ALA A 302 12.89 -11.96 18.73
N SER A 303 13.85 -11.24 19.30
CA SER A 303 15.09 -10.82 18.61
C SER A 303 16.01 -11.99 18.21
N SER A 304 15.74 -13.21 18.69
CA SER A 304 16.60 -14.40 18.54
C SER A 304 16.42 -15.18 17.22
N ILE A 305 15.47 -14.80 16.36
CA ILE A 305 15.15 -15.52 15.11
C ILE A 305 16.08 -15.10 13.94
N GLN A 306 17.01 -14.16 14.15
CA GLN A 306 17.86 -13.60 13.09
C GLN A 306 19.05 -14.47 12.65
N SER A 307 19.40 -15.53 13.38
CA SER A 307 20.51 -16.42 13.02
C SER A 307 20.03 -17.86 12.84
N SER A 308 20.11 -18.34 11.59
CA SER A 308 19.93 -19.75 11.16
C SER A 308 18.54 -20.37 11.40
N ILE A 309 17.58 -20.09 10.51
CA ILE A 309 16.27 -20.73 10.55
C ILE A 309 15.86 -21.28 9.16
N SER A 310 15.56 -22.57 9.13
CA SER A 310 14.88 -23.25 8.02
C SER A 310 13.39 -22.86 7.99
N SER A 311 12.74 -22.92 6.83
CA SER A 311 11.36 -22.43 6.61
C SER A 311 10.32 -22.92 7.64
N ASN A 312 10.56 -24.07 8.30
CA ASN A 312 9.66 -24.66 9.30
C ASN A 312 9.72 -24.01 10.69
N THR A 313 10.75 -23.24 11.05
CA THR A 313 10.84 -22.64 12.40
C THR A 313 10.15 -21.27 12.50
N TYR A 314 9.86 -20.61 11.36
CA TYR A 314 9.16 -19.32 11.36
C TYR A 314 7.79 -19.41 12.07
N PHE A 315 7.03 -20.47 11.83
CA PHE A 315 5.60 -20.53 12.19
C PHE A 315 5.30 -20.80 13.68
N ARG A 316 6.28 -21.20 14.50
CA ARG A 316 6.00 -21.58 15.91
C ARG A 316 5.93 -20.41 16.90
N HIS A 317 6.44 -19.23 16.54
CA HIS A 317 6.57 -18.08 17.46
C HIS A 317 6.14 -16.75 16.82
N THR A 318 5.29 -16.81 15.80
CA THR A 318 4.84 -15.65 15.04
C THR A 318 3.41 -15.28 15.37
N ASP A 319 3.20 -14.00 15.66
CA ASP A 319 1.87 -13.42 15.63
C ASP A 319 1.49 -13.18 14.16
N THR A 320 0.29 -13.61 13.79
CA THR A 320 -0.29 -13.29 12.49
C THR A 320 -1.42 -12.30 12.71
N VAL A 321 -1.35 -11.17 12.03
CA VAL A 321 -2.51 -10.29 11.89
C VAL A 321 -2.99 -10.47 10.46
N CYS A 322 -3.92 -11.41 10.29
CA CYS A 322 -4.64 -11.55 9.03
C CYS A 322 -5.47 -10.28 8.83
N LYS A 323 -5.30 -9.65 7.68
CA LYS A 323 -6.16 -8.55 7.23
C LYS A 323 -7.61 -9.03 7.34
N SER A 324 -8.48 -8.31 8.04
CA SER A 324 -9.91 -8.60 7.97
C SER A 324 -10.34 -8.31 6.53
N SER A 325 -10.61 -9.35 5.75
CA SER A 325 -11.39 -9.15 4.54
C SER A 325 -12.84 -9.06 4.99
N ALA A 326 -13.50 -7.94 4.71
CA ALA A 326 -14.91 -7.73 5.03
C ALA A 326 -15.87 -8.74 4.33
N GLY A 327 -15.36 -9.68 3.52
CA GLY A 327 -16.13 -10.69 2.79
C GLY A 327 -15.66 -12.15 2.87
N LEU A 328 -14.60 -12.49 3.61
CA LEU A 328 -14.10 -13.88 3.73
C LEU A 328 -14.26 -14.40 5.18
N LYS A 329 -15.50 -14.53 5.65
CA LYS A 329 -15.79 -15.12 6.97
C LYS A 329 -15.66 -16.65 7.03
N ASN A 330 -15.29 -17.35 5.95
CA ASN A 330 -15.28 -18.82 5.90
C ASN A 330 -14.03 -19.42 5.23
N GLN A 331 -12.83 -19.01 5.62
CA GLN A 331 -11.66 -19.87 5.42
C GLN A 331 -10.92 -20.00 6.75
N ASN A 332 -11.24 -21.09 7.46
CA ASN A 332 -10.37 -21.65 8.48
C ASN A 332 -9.03 -21.96 7.80
N MET A 333 -8.08 -21.03 7.90
CA MET A 333 -6.70 -21.32 7.59
C MET A 333 -6.11 -21.95 8.84
N GLU A 334 -6.31 -23.26 9.00
CA GLU A 334 -5.59 -24.08 9.97
C GLU A 334 -4.10 -23.98 9.61
N CYS A 335 -3.33 -23.30 10.46
CA CYS A 335 -1.87 -23.31 10.39
C CYS A 335 -1.37 -24.72 10.73
N ALA A 336 -0.61 -25.33 9.81
CA ALA A 336 0.22 -26.50 10.07
C ALA A 336 1.62 -26.07 10.56
#